data_AF-A0A1V9EAY7-F1
#
_entry.id   AF-A0A1V9EAY7-F1
#
_cell.length_a   1.000
_cell.length_b   1.000
_cell.length_c   1.000
_cell.angle_alpha   90.00
_cell.angle_beta   90.00
_cell.angle_gamma   90.00
#
_symmetry.space_group_name_H-M   'P 1'
#
loop_
_entity.id
_entity.type
_entity.pdbx_description
1 polymer ?
#
loop_
_entity_poly.entity_id
_entity_poly.type
_entity_poly.pdbx_seq_one_letter_code
_entity_poly.pdbx_strand_id
1 'polypeptide(L)'
;MFTDDFEKTLSNVFHTKVDISAPANKKENDRLVNEYIKTHLQLKLDNKMVTLTFVGFEKENDAVWSYFEVDNTATAPKKIDVVNTILYESYDKQMNLMHVTVAGNRKSTRLNYPDKEASFQF
;
A
#
# COMPACT_ATOMS: atom_id res chain seq x y z
N MET A 1 7.30 1.83 3.94
CA MET A 1 6.86 2.96 4.81
C MET A 1 7.82 3.07 5.96
N PHE A 2 8.06 4.25 6.55
CA PHE A 2 8.86 4.31 7.78
C PHE A 2 8.14 3.60 8.93
N THR A 3 8.87 2.79 9.70
CA THR A 3 8.30 1.90 10.73
C THR A 3 7.54 2.70 11.79
N ASP A 4 8.16 3.72 12.37
CA ASP A 4 7.57 4.51 13.45
C ASP A 4 6.29 5.24 13.02
N ASP A 5 6.30 5.83 11.82
CA ASP A 5 5.14 6.51 11.26
C ASP A 5 3.99 5.53 11.00
N PHE A 6 4.33 4.33 10.54
CA PHE A 6 3.35 3.31 10.26
C PHE A 6 2.75 2.71 11.54
N GLU A 7 3.57 2.38 12.53
CA GLU A 7 3.13 1.92 13.85
C GLU A 7 2.23 2.93 14.55
N LYS A 8 2.61 4.21 14.52
CA LYS A 8 1.81 5.31 15.05
C LYS A 8 0.47 5.41 14.32
N THR A 9 0.47 5.33 13.00
CA THR A 9 -0.75 5.42 12.20
C THR A 9 -1.68 4.24 12.48
N LEU A 10 -1.17 3.00 12.48
CA LEU A 10 -1.96 1.82 12.84
C LEU A 10 -2.50 1.93 14.27
N SER A 11 -1.69 2.41 15.21
CA SER A 11 -2.14 2.58 16.60
C SER A 11 -3.29 3.58 16.72
N ASN A 12 -3.24 4.66 15.95
CA ASN A 12 -4.30 5.67 15.91
C ASN A 12 -5.59 5.13 15.26
N VAL A 13 -5.47 4.43 14.12
CA VAL A 13 -6.60 3.89 13.35
C VAL A 13 -7.32 2.77 14.10
N PHE A 14 -6.58 1.86 14.72
CA PHE A 14 -7.14 0.68 15.38
C PHE A 14 -7.29 0.83 16.89
N HIS A 15 -6.93 2.00 17.44
CA HIS A 15 -7.02 2.31 18.88
C HIS A 15 -6.35 1.26 19.79
N THR A 16 -5.23 0.70 19.33
CA THR A 16 -4.46 -0.31 20.06
C THR A 16 -2.98 0.00 19.94
N LYS A 17 -2.15 -0.44 20.90
CA LYS A 17 -0.70 -0.28 20.77
C LYS A 17 -0.19 -1.28 19.75
N VAL A 18 0.42 -0.78 18.68
CA VAL A 18 1.02 -1.62 17.63
C VAL A 18 2.54 -1.61 17.75
N ASP A 19 3.13 -2.80 17.73
CA ASP A 19 4.56 -3.04 17.55
C ASP A 19 4.68 -4.10 16.47
N ILE A 20 5.02 -3.67 15.27
CA ILE A 20 5.07 -4.51 14.06
C ILE A 20 6.25 -5.49 14.15
N SER A 21 7.24 -5.20 15.01
CA SER A 21 8.45 -6.00 15.21
C SER A 21 8.24 -7.14 16.20
N ALA A 22 7.20 -7.09 17.03
CA ALA A 22 6.95 -8.06 18.09
C ALA A 22 6.51 -9.44 17.52
N PRO A 23 7.33 -10.51 17.64
CA PRO A 23 7.01 -11.82 17.05
C PRO A 23 5.74 -12.46 17.66
N ALA A 24 5.47 -12.17 18.95
CA ALA A 24 4.30 -12.66 19.66
C ALA A 24 2.97 -12.18 19.04
N ASN A 25 2.99 -11.06 18.32
CA ASN A 25 1.81 -10.44 17.74
C ASN A 25 1.69 -10.65 16.23
N LYS A 26 2.51 -11.54 15.63
CA LYS A 26 2.61 -11.65 14.17
C LYS A 26 1.26 -11.76 13.45
N LYS A 27 0.35 -12.63 13.92
CA LYS A 27 -0.96 -12.81 13.30
C LYS A 27 -1.83 -11.54 13.34
N GLU A 28 -1.77 -10.80 14.44
CA GLU A 28 -2.50 -9.55 14.58
C GLU A 28 -1.86 -8.45 13.75
N ASN A 29 -0.53 -8.35 13.74
CA ASN A 29 0.19 -7.40 12.89
C ASN A 29 -0.09 -7.66 11.40
N ASP A 30 -0.10 -8.92 10.96
CA ASP A 30 -0.47 -9.31 9.60
C ASP A 30 -1.89 -8.83 9.26
N ARG A 31 -2.85 -8.99 10.19
CA ARG A 31 -4.23 -8.51 10.04
C ARG A 31 -4.30 -6.99 9.92
N LEU A 32 -3.67 -6.25 10.84
CA LEU A 32 -3.68 -4.79 10.88
C LEU A 32 -3.05 -4.18 9.62
N VAL A 33 -1.89 -4.68 9.21
CA VAL A 33 -1.19 -4.23 7.99
C VAL A 33 -2.05 -4.50 6.75
N ASN A 34 -2.61 -5.70 6.63
CA ASN A 34 -3.46 -6.08 5.51
C ASN A 34 -4.72 -5.20 5.41
N GLU A 35 -5.47 -5.06 6.50
CA GLU A 35 -6.70 -4.27 6.52
C GLU A 35 -6.44 -2.80 6.20
N TYR A 36 -5.37 -2.23 6.77
CA TYR A 36 -5.00 -0.85 6.51
C TYR A 36 -4.63 -0.63 5.04
N ILE A 37 -3.68 -1.42 4.50
CA ILE A 37 -3.21 -1.20 3.12
C ILE A 37 -4.35 -1.42 2.12
N LYS A 38 -5.21 -2.42 2.30
CA LYS A 38 -6.38 -2.64 1.41
C LYS A 38 -7.39 -1.49 1.44
N THR A 39 -7.46 -0.77 2.54
CA THR A 39 -8.34 0.41 2.68
C THR A 39 -7.75 1.62 1.93
N HIS A 40 -6.42 1.79 1.98
CA HIS A 40 -5.75 2.98 1.46
C HIS A 40 -5.07 2.81 0.10
N LEU A 41 -4.99 1.58 -0.42
CA LEU A 41 -4.45 1.28 -1.74
C LEU A 41 -5.46 0.47 -2.54
N GLN A 42 -5.95 1.04 -3.64
CA GLN A 42 -6.89 0.39 -4.55
C GLN A 42 -6.38 0.46 -5.97
N LEU A 43 -6.57 -0.62 -6.72
CA LEU A 43 -6.12 -0.73 -8.10
C LEU A 43 -7.28 -1.08 -9.03
N LYS A 44 -7.29 -0.46 -10.22
CA LYS A 44 -8.17 -0.81 -11.32
C LYS A 44 -7.31 -1.16 -12.53
N LEU A 45 -7.44 -2.38 -13.03
CA LEU A 45 -6.71 -2.87 -14.21
C LEU A 45 -7.67 -2.92 -15.39
N ASP A 46 -7.39 -2.19 -16.47
CA ASP A 46 -8.24 -2.13 -17.68
C ASP A 46 -9.73 -1.93 -17.37
N ASN A 47 -10.01 -0.93 -16.52
CA ASN A 47 -11.35 -0.60 -16.02
C ASN A 47 -12.05 -1.68 -15.17
N LYS A 48 -11.33 -2.72 -14.70
CA LYS A 48 -11.84 -3.70 -13.73
C LYS A 48 -11.21 -3.48 -12.37
N MET A 49 -12.04 -3.33 -11.34
CA MET A 49 -11.57 -3.27 -9.96
C MET A 49 -10.93 -4.61 -9.60
N VAL A 50 -9.78 -4.59 -8.94
CA VAL A 50 -9.11 -5.80 -8.48
C VAL A 50 -8.97 -5.79 -6.96
N THR A 51 -8.96 -6.98 -6.38
CA THR A 51 -8.77 -7.18 -4.95
C THR A 51 -7.31 -7.53 -4.69
N LEU A 52 -6.67 -6.79 -3.80
CA LEU A 52 -5.35 -7.14 -3.29
C LEU A 52 -5.46 -8.32 -2.31
N THR A 53 -4.62 -9.33 -2.55
CA THR A 53 -4.38 -10.47 -1.67
C THR A 53 -3.08 -10.21 -0.91
N PHE A 54 -3.12 -10.29 0.42
CA PHE A 54 -1.95 -10.06 1.25
C PHE A 54 -1.03 -11.27 1.25
N VAL A 55 0.24 -11.04 0.95
CA VAL A 55 1.29 -12.08 0.93
C VAL A 55 2.08 -12.05 2.23
N GLY A 56 2.41 -10.86 2.72
CA GLY A 56 3.20 -10.67 3.92
C GLY A 56 3.74 -9.25 4.06
N PHE A 57 4.41 -8.97 5.16
CA PHE A 57 5.23 -7.78 5.31
C PHE A 57 6.55 -8.17 5.97
N GLU A 58 7.57 -7.35 5.79
CA GLU A 58 8.83 -7.45 6.50
C GLU A 58 9.28 -6.07 6.98
N LYS A 59 10.00 -6.06 8.11
CA LYS A 59 10.69 -4.88 8.59
C LYS A 59 12.15 -4.98 8.19
N GLU A 60 12.64 -3.96 7.52
CA GLU A 60 14.04 -3.79 7.16
C GLU A 60 14.52 -2.42 7.67
N ASN A 61 15.39 -2.44 8.69
CA ASN A 61 15.82 -1.24 9.41
C ASN A 61 14.60 -0.41 9.87
N ASP A 62 14.53 0.84 9.42
CA ASP A 62 13.47 1.79 9.75
C ASP A 62 12.34 1.76 8.72
N ALA A 63 12.26 0.74 7.86
CA ALA A 63 11.23 0.59 6.85
C ALA A 63 10.42 -0.69 7.03
N VAL A 64 9.12 -0.59 6.73
CA VAL A 64 8.21 -1.73 6.53
C VAL A 64 7.91 -1.86 5.05
N TRP A 65 8.21 -3.04 4.50
CA TRP A 65 7.84 -3.49 3.17
C TRP A 65 6.58 -4.35 3.29
N SER A 66 5.58 -4.11 2.45
CA SER A 66 4.34 -4.89 2.45
C SER A 66 4.04 -5.40 1.05
N TYR A 67 3.76 -6.69 0.96
CA TYR A 67 3.62 -7.44 -0.27
C TYR A 67 2.18 -7.84 -0.50
N PHE A 68 1.66 -7.47 -1.66
CA PHE A 68 0.31 -7.80 -2.10
C PHE A 68 0.35 -8.28 -3.55
N GLU A 69 -0.54 -9.20 -3.88
CA GLU A 69 -0.72 -9.72 -5.23
C GLU A 69 -2.17 -9.59 -5.67
N VAL A 70 -2.38 -9.73 -6.99
CA VAL A 70 -3.71 -9.78 -7.59
C VAL A 70 -3.79 -11.05 -8.41
N ASP A 71 -4.71 -11.92 -8.02
CA ASP A 71 -4.94 -13.19 -8.72
C ASP A 71 -5.54 -12.97 -10.11
N ASN A 72 -5.34 -13.97 -10.98
CA ASN A 72 -6.02 -14.09 -12.28
C ASN A 72 -5.78 -12.93 -13.28
N THR A 73 -4.59 -12.33 -13.25
CA THR A 73 -4.16 -11.35 -14.27
C THR A 73 -3.59 -12.07 -15.50
N ALA A 74 -4.47 -12.69 -16.30
CA ALA A 74 -4.07 -13.50 -17.47
C ALA A 74 -3.31 -12.70 -18.55
N THR A 75 -3.48 -11.38 -18.60
CA THR A 75 -2.83 -10.49 -19.56
C THR A 75 -2.26 -9.26 -18.87
N ALA A 76 -1.13 -8.76 -19.37
CA ALA A 76 -0.59 -7.47 -18.94
C ALA A 76 -1.60 -6.33 -19.19
N PRO A 77 -1.91 -5.50 -18.18
CA PRO A 77 -2.90 -4.44 -18.31
C PRO A 77 -2.35 -3.29 -19.16
N LYS A 78 -3.23 -2.68 -19.98
CA LYS A 78 -2.89 -1.48 -20.77
C LYS A 78 -3.13 -0.20 -19.99
N LYS A 79 -4.03 -0.24 -19.00
CA LYS A 79 -4.31 0.87 -18.11
C LYS A 79 -4.35 0.40 -16.66
N ILE A 80 -3.68 1.14 -15.78
CA ILE A 80 -3.71 0.96 -14.34
C ILE A 80 -4.15 2.28 -13.71
N ASP A 81 -5.29 2.28 -13.03
CA ASP A 81 -5.69 3.37 -12.15
C ASP A 81 -5.38 2.99 -10.70
N VAL A 82 -4.82 3.92 -9.94
CA VAL A 82 -4.39 3.74 -8.56
C VAL A 82 -5.06 4.80 -7.69
N VAL A 83 -5.65 4.37 -6.59
CA VAL A 83 -5.96 5.23 -5.44
C VAL A 83 -4.94 4.90 -4.36
N ASN A 84 -4.20 5.90 -3.88
CA ASN A 84 -3.23 5.73 -2.80
C ASN A 84 -3.37 6.87 -1.80
N THR A 85 -3.82 6.54 -0.59
CA THR A 85 -3.96 7.45 0.56
C THR A 85 -3.18 6.95 1.77
N ILE A 86 -2.17 6.10 1.56
CA ILE A 86 -1.38 5.54 2.67
C ILE A 86 -0.80 6.69 3.50
N LEU A 87 -1.09 6.67 4.80
CA LEU A 87 -0.64 7.59 5.86
C LEU A 87 -1.33 8.97 5.89
N TYR A 88 -2.35 9.20 5.06
CA TYR A 88 -3.00 10.51 4.94
C TYR A 88 -3.76 10.94 6.21
N GLU A 89 -4.16 9.99 7.06
CA GLU A 89 -4.85 10.24 8.34
C GLU A 89 -3.92 10.88 9.37
N SER A 90 -2.63 10.57 9.29
CA SER A 90 -1.64 11.02 10.28
C SER A 90 -0.73 12.15 9.76
N TYR A 91 -0.63 12.32 8.44
CA TYR A 91 0.33 13.24 7.82
C TYR A 91 -0.29 14.00 6.63
N ASP A 92 -0.58 15.28 6.84
CA ASP A 92 -1.16 16.21 5.84
C ASP A 92 -0.13 16.72 4.81
N LYS A 93 1.14 16.38 4.98
CA LYS A 93 2.25 16.65 4.04
C LYS A 93 2.81 15.38 3.41
N GLN A 94 2.05 14.29 3.48
CA GLN A 94 2.48 13.00 2.96
C GLN A 94 2.70 13.06 1.44
N MET A 95 3.76 12.40 1.00
CA MET A 95 4.07 12.18 -0.41
C MET A 95 4.20 10.69 -0.67
N ASN A 96 3.43 10.19 -1.64
CA ASN A 96 3.49 8.80 -2.11
C ASN A 96 4.16 8.77 -3.49
N LEU A 97 5.37 8.21 -3.58
CA LEU A 97 6.05 7.94 -4.84
C LEU A 97 5.68 6.55 -5.35
N MET A 98 5.29 6.45 -6.62
CA MET A 98 4.86 5.20 -7.23
C MET A 98 5.67 4.91 -8.49
N HIS A 99 6.21 3.70 -8.55
CA HIS A 99 6.84 3.13 -9.73
C HIS A 99 5.98 1.96 -10.21
N VAL A 100 5.50 2.04 -11.44
CA VAL A 100 4.64 1.02 -12.04
C VAL A 100 5.33 0.48 -13.27
N THR A 101 5.55 -0.83 -13.31
CA THR A 101 6.24 -1.51 -14.41
C THR A 101 5.32 -2.54 -15.05
N VAL A 102 5.11 -2.44 -16.36
CA VAL A 102 4.34 -3.41 -17.15
C VAL A 102 5.19 -3.86 -18.33
N ALA A 103 5.39 -5.18 -18.48
CA ALA A 103 6.19 -5.77 -19.56
C ALA A 103 7.57 -5.10 -19.76
N GLY A 104 8.24 -4.72 -18.66
CA GLY A 104 9.54 -4.04 -18.67
C GLY A 104 9.51 -2.52 -18.89
N ASN A 105 8.36 -1.93 -19.24
CA ASN A 105 8.19 -0.48 -19.33
C ASN A 105 7.81 0.10 -17.97
N ARG A 106 8.66 0.97 -17.41
CA ARG A 106 8.43 1.61 -16.10
C ARG A 106 7.93 3.04 -16.27
N LYS A 107 6.83 3.37 -15.60
CA LYS A 107 6.33 4.73 -15.40
C LYS A 107 6.38 5.10 -13.93
N SER A 108 6.63 6.37 -13.65
CA SER A 108 6.76 6.88 -12.28
C SER A 108 5.90 8.10 -12.11
N THR A 109 5.25 8.24 -10.95
CA THR A 109 4.59 9.47 -10.55
C THR A 109 4.67 9.63 -9.04
N ARG A 110 4.33 10.82 -8.55
CA ARG A 110 4.15 11.08 -7.13
C ARG A 110 2.76 11.67 -6.90
N LEU A 111 2.19 11.36 -5.75
CA LEU A 111 1.00 12.01 -5.21
C LEU A 111 1.42 12.77 -3.96
N ASN A 112 1.01 14.04 -3.86
CA ASN A 112 1.14 14.82 -2.65
C ASN A 112 -0.26 14.98 -2.06
N TYR A 113 -0.41 14.84 -0.75
CA TYR A 113 -1.68 15.16 -0.10
C TYR A 113 -2.21 16.54 -0.55
N PRO A 114 -3.50 16.68 -0.90
CA PRO A 114 -4.58 15.70 -0.80
C PRO A 114 -4.81 14.86 -2.07
N ASP A 115 -3.96 14.95 -3.09
CA ASP A 115 -4.09 14.16 -4.31
C ASP A 115 -3.96 12.67 -3.99
N LYS A 116 -4.88 11.86 -4.51
CA LYS A 116 -4.97 10.43 -4.18
C LYS A 116 -5.04 9.51 -5.40
N GLU A 117 -5.27 10.06 -6.59
CA GLU A 117 -5.53 9.29 -7.81
C GLU A 117 -4.40 9.45 -8.82
N ALA A 118 -3.94 8.34 -9.38
CA ALA A 118 -3.00 8.33 -10.49
C ALA A 118 -3.43 7.31 -11.55
N SER A 119 -3.22 7.66 -12.82
CA SER A 119 -3.49 6.77 -13.96
C SER A 119 -2.24 6.56 -14.78
N PHE A 120 -1.99 5.31 -15.15
CA PHE A 120 -0.89 4.90 -16.01
C PHE A 120 -1.47 4.19 -17.23
N GLN A 121 -1.07 4.62 -18.42
CA GLN A 121 -1.34 3.90 -19.68
C GLN A 121 -0.04 3.29 -20.17
N PHE A 122 -0.05 2.07 -20.71
CA PHE A 122 1.14 1.36 -21.18
C PHE A 122 1.02 0.95 -22.64
#